data_AF-A0A2U1PQR8-F1
#
_entry.id   AF-A0A2U1PQR8-F1
#
_cell.length_a   1.000
_cell.length_b   1.000
_cell.length_c   1.000
_cell.angle_alpha   90.00
_cell.angle_beta   90.00
_cell.angle_gamma   90.00
#
_symmetry.space_group_name_H-M   'P 1'
#
loop_
_entity.id
_entity.type
_entity.pdbx_description
1 polymer ?
#
loop_
_entity_poly.entity_id
_entity_poly.type
_entity_poly.pdbx_seq_one_letter_code
_entity_poly.pdbx_strand_id
1 'polypeptide(L)'
;MGPMWVTYLVVSAISATGSTFFYEQFNNLNTVNKMPIQIYDLVRKLSSFGILHVYRLLSCSHKNDKLKIGVGMLCALICCVFAWQLEVQRLEVVRRKVDRDANTSLSFLWLVPQFCVLGCMEGLTREGLLEFYESQINDERLKSYGEDYLEFVMGVGKLINISIILIIQSQKEWFGRTINDSRLDKYYVILVYICLANFIIYCCVTLWFYKHAEQIQGQANGDSQQNQQLLAINDYQQDHRLVVRDESHVHDHPLVLVKDDSQHDHQLVIKDDSQQNHQSLSDEESQEYLSFLANPESQQDHLSYYISSKTSDAEQSQDHIM
;
A
#
# COMPACT_ATOMS: atom_id res chain seq x y z
N MET A 1 10.50 5.90 -0.65
CA MET A 1 9.94 7.26 -0.85
C MET A 1 10.25 7.85 -2.22
N GLY A 2 11.46 7.70 -2.78
CA GLY A 2 11.91 8.37 -4.01
C GLY A 2 10.98 8.35 -5.25
N PRO A 3 10.33 7.23 -5.62
CA PRO A 3 9.54 7.18 -6.86
C PRO A 3 8.29 8.05 -6.83
N MET A 4 7.66 8.21 -5.65
CA MET A 4 6.40 8.93 -5.50
C MET A 4 6.61 10.45 -5.61
N TRP A 5 7.75 10.97 -5.16
CA TRP A 5 8.08 12.40 -5.27
C TRP A 5 8.23 12.87 -6.72
N VAL A 6 8.78 12.02 -7.58
CA VAL A 6 8.92 12.32 -9.02
C VAL A 6 7.56 12.51 -9.67
N THR A 7 6.57 11.69 -9.28
CA THR A 7 5.22 11.80 -9.85
C THR A 7 4.52 13.09 -9.43
N TYR A 8 4.87 13.65 -8.27
CA TYR A 8 4.36 14.93 -7.80
C TYR A 8 4.97 16.13 -8.53
N LEU A 9 6.21 16.02 -9.01
CA LEU A 9 6.81 17.07 -9.84
C LEU A 9 6.01 17.28 -11.14
N VAL A 10 5.49 16.21 -11.73
CA VAL A 10 4.63 16.30 -12.93
C VAL A 10 3.29 16.94 -12.59
N VAL A 11 2.66 16.56 -11.49
CA VAL A 11 1.42 17.20 -11.01
C VAL A 11 1.62 18.70 -10.75
N SER A 12 2.75 19.07 -10.16
CA SER A 12 3.14 20.47 -9.97
C SER A 12 3.27 21.23 -11.29
N ALA A 13 3.92 20.63 -12.30
CA ALA A 13 4.04 21.24 -13.63
C ALA A 13 2.67 21.51 -14.27
N ILE A 14 1.69 20.63 -14.06
CA ILE A 14 0.32 20.79 -14.54
C ILE A 14 -0.40 21.91 -13.77
N SER A 15 -0.26 21.96 -12.44
CA SER A 15 -0.77 23.09 -11.64
C SER A 15 -0.19 24.42 -12.12
N ALA A 16 1.11 24.45 -12.46
CA ALA A 16 1.77 25.61 -13.08
C ALA A 16 1.09 26.02 -14.39
N THR A 17 0.85 25.04 -15.26
CA THR A 17 0.17 25.22 -16.56
C THR A 17 -1.22 25.83 -16.39
N GLY A 18 -1.98 25.39 -15.39
CA GLY A 18 -3.29 25.94 -15.09
C GLY A 18 -3.26 27.42 -14.63
N SER A 19 -2.17 27.85 -14.01
CA SER A 19 -2.00 29.25 -13.59
C SER A 19 -1.49 30.18 -14.70
N THR A 20 -0.88 29.64 -15.76
CA THR A 20 -0.26 30.43 -16.84
C THR A 20 -1.00 30.29 -18.16
N PHE A 21 -1.05 29.09 -18.74
CA PHE A 21 -1.59 28.88 -20.07
C PHE A 21 -3.10 28.84 -20.12
N PHE A 22 -3.78 28.36 -19.06
CA PHE A 22 -5.24 28.46 -19.02
C PHE A 22 -5.67 29.93 -18.87
N TYR A 23 -4.87 30.75 -18.18
CA TYR A 23 -5.07 32.20 -18.11
C TYR A 23 -4.88 32.85 -19.49
N GLU A 24 -3.86 32.42 -20.24
CA GLU A 24 -3.62 32.90 -21.60
C GLU A 24 -4.70 32.45 -22.59
N GLN A 25 -5.21 31.21 -22.45
CA GLN A 25 -6.38 30.74 -23.19
C GLN A 25 -7.60 31.61 -22.89
N PHE A 26 -7.83 31.95 -21.62
CA PHE A 26 -8.93 32.83 -21.20
C PHE A 26 -8.83 34.23 -21.84
N ASN A 27 -7.67 34.88 -21.80
CA ASN A 27 -7.50 36.23 -22.33
C ASN A 27 -7.72 36.31 -23.85
N ASN A 28 -7.44 35.22 -24.56
CA ASN A 28 -7.59 35.15 -26.01
C ASN A 28 -9.02 34.73 -26.46
N LEU A 29 -9.95 34.54 -25.53
CA LEU A 29 -11.37 34.28 -25.80
C LEU A 29 -12.18 35.59 -25.71
N ASN A 30 -12.92 35.91 -26.78
CA ASN A 30 -13.82 37.05 -26.80
C ASN A 30 -15.08 36.72 -26.01
N THR A 31 -15.06 36.96 -24.70
CA THR A 31 -16.23 36.72 -23.86
C THR A 31 -17.15 37.94 -23.93
N VAL A 32 -18.37 37.75 -24.46
CA VAL A 32 -19.41 38.80 -24.59
C VAL A 32 -19.68 39.50 -23.25
N ASN A 33 -19.49 38.80 -22.13
CA ASN A 33 -19.40 39.38 -20.79
C ASN A 33 -17.97 39.19 -20.26
N LYS A 34 -17.25 40.27 -19.96
CA LYS A 34 -15.94 40.22 -19.27
C LYS A 34 -16.12 39.72 -17.83
N MET A 35 -16.29 38.42 -17.67
CA MET A 35 -16.30 37.78 -16.35
C MET A 35 -14.89 37.90 -15.75
N PRO A 36 -14.75 38.32 -14.48
CA PRO A 36 -13.45 38.38 -13.85
C PRO A 36 -12.84 36.98 -13.74
N ILE A 37 -11.57 36.84 -14.12
CA ILE A 37 -10.79 35.60 -14.01
C ILE A 37 -10.85 34.95 -12.62
N GLN A 38 -11.06 35.77 -11.58
CA GLN A 38 -11.22 35.35 -10.19
C GLN A 38 -12.32 34.30 -9.99
N ILE A 39 -13.34 34.26 -10.87
CA ILE A 39 -14.39 33.24 -10.83
C ILE A 39 -13.81 31.84 -11.08
N TYR A 40 -12.86 31.69 -12.01
CA TYR A 40 -12.24 30.38 -12.27
C TYR A 40 -11.31 29.94 -11.15
N ASP A 41 -10.59 30.88 -10.52
CA ASP A 41 -9.80 30.56 -9.33
C ASP A 41 -10.69 30.15 -8.15
N LEU A 42 -11.85 30.80 -8.00
CA LEU A 42 -12.86 30.41 -7.02
C LEU A 42 -13.42 29.01 -7.31
N VAL A 43 -13.77 28.72 -8.58
CA VAL A 43 -14.22 27.39 -9.01
C VAL A 43 -13.16 26.33 -8.71
N ARG A 44 -11.89 26.60 -9.03
CA ARG A 44 -10.77 25.71 -8.75
C ARG A 44 -10.64 25.42 -7.25
N LYS A 45 -10.67 26.46 -6.41
CA LYS A 45 -10.61 26.32 -4.95
C LYS A 45 -11.80 25.57 -4.37
N LEU A 46 -13.03 25.93 -4.78
CA LEU A 46 -14.24 25.24 -4.36
C LEU A 46 -14.23 23.76 -4.77
N SER A 47 -13.75 23.45 -5.97
CA SER A 47 -13.60 22.08 -6.45
C SER A 47 -12.57 21.31 -5.61
N SER A 48 -11.44 21.94 -5.26
CA SER A 48 -10.43 21.37 -4.37
C SER A 48 -11.01 21.02 -2.99
N PHE A 49 -11.70 21.95 -2.32
CA PHE A 49 -12.34 21.65 -1.04
C PHE A 49 -13.51 20.66 -1.15
N GLY A 50 -14.28 20.77 -2.23
CA GLY A 50 -15.45 19.94 -2.50
C GLY A 50 -15.07 18.48 -2.73
N ILE A 51 -14.03 18.21 -3.52
CA ILE A 51 -13.61 16.82 -3.78
C ILE A 51 -13.10 16.14 -2.52
N LEU A 52 -12.42 16.86 -1.62
CA LEU A 52 -12.00 16.32 -0.32
C LEU A 52 -13.21 15.95 0.54
N HIS A 53 -14.21 16.84 0.62
CA HIS A 53 -15.44 16.57 1.37
C HIS A 53 -16.20 15.38 0.79
N VAL A 54 -16.34 15.33 -0.53
CA VAL A 54 -16.99 14.24 -1.26
C VAL A 54 -16.23 12.93 -1.05
N TYR A 55 -14.91 12.93 -1.18
CA TYR A 55 -14.07 11.75 -0.95
C TYR A 55 -14.19 11.25 0.50
N ARG A 56 -14.20 12.15 1.49
CA ARG A 56 -14.39 11.81 2.91
C ARG A 56 -15.79 11.26 3.20
N LEU A 57 -16.82 11.75 2.49
CA LEU A 57 -18.19 11.28 2.64
C LEU A 57 -18.39 9.90 1.99
N LEU A 58 -17.82 9.69 0.80
CA LEU A 58 -17.90 8.42 0.05
C LEU A 58 -17.00 7.34 0.65
N SER A 59 -15.81 7.69 1.07
CA SER A 59 -14.84 6.76 1.64
C SER A 59 -14.90 6.83 3.17
N CYS A 60 -15.73 5.98 3.78
CA CYS A 60 -15.74 5.75 5.23
C CYS A 60 -14.42 5.15 5.77
N SER A 61 -13.38 4.98 4.94
CA SER A 61 -12.09 4.41 5.32
C SER A 61 -10.97 5.46 5.23
N HIS A 62 -10.35 5.72 6.37
CA HIS A 62 -9.41 6.81 6.61
C HIS A 62 -7.99 6.56 6.04
N LYS A 63 -7.72 5.43 5.36
CA LYS A 63 -6.35 4.93 5.14
C LYS A 63 -5.97 4.57 3.68
N ASN A 64 -6.55 5.23 2.68
CA ASN A 64 -6.22 4.99 1.28
C ASN A 64 -5.48 6.19 0.64
N ASP A 65 -4.36 6.59 1.23
CA ASP A 65 -3.44 7.65 0.77
C ASP A 65 -3.03 7.46 -0.70
N LYS A 66 -2.66 6.23 -1.08
CA LYS A 66 -2.29 5.88 -2.47
C LYS A 66 -3.48 6.05 -3.44
N LEU A 67 -4.69 5.66 -3.03
CA LEU A 67 -5.86 5.80 -3.91
C LEU A 67 -6.17 7.28 -4.18
N LYS A 68 -6.11 8.14 -3.16
CA LYS A 68 -6.29 9.59 -3.30
C LYS A 68 -5.30 10.17 -4.33
N ILE A 69 -4.02 9.82 -4.19
CA ILE A 69 -2.97 10.26 -5.10
C ILE A 69 -3.25 9.78 -6.54
N GLY A 70 -3.60 8.50 -6.72
CA GLY A 70 -3.90 7.91 -8.02
C GLY A 70 -5.10 8.56 -8.72
N VAL A 71 -6.21 8.77 -7.99
CA VAL A 71 -7.39 9.48 -8.54
C VAL A 71 -7.02 10.92 -8.90
N GLY A 72 -6.22 11.59 -8.07
CA GLY A 72 -5.70 12.92 -8.37
C GLY A 72 -4.89 12.98 -9.67
N MET A 73 -4.02 11.99 -9.93
CA MET A 73 -3.28 11.90 -11.19
C MET A 73 -4.18 11.61 -12.40
N LEU A 74 -5.22 10.80 -12.22
CA LEU A 74 -6.22 10.57 -13.28
C LEU A 74 -6.96 11.88 -13.61
N CYS A 75 -7.34 12.66 -12.60
CA CYS A 75 -7.88 14.01 -12.80
C CYS A 75 -6.89 14.90 -13.56
N ALA A 76 -5.58 14.81 -13.28
CA ALA A 76 -4.56 15.56 -14.01
C ALA A 76 -4.56 15.26 -15.53
N LEU A 77 -4.64 13.97 -15.87
CA LEU A 77 -4.73 13.52 -17.27
C LEU A 77 -6.02 14.04 -17.93
N ILE A 78 -7.17 13.88 -17.27
CA ILE A 78 -8.47 14.36 -17.77
C ILE A 78 -8.45 15.88 -17.97
N CYS A 79 -7.85 16.63 -17.04
CA CYS A 79 -7.67 18.08 -17.13
C CYS A 79 -6.90 18.47 -18.40
N CYS A 80 -5.77 17.80 -18.67
CA CYS A 80 -4.97 18.06 -19.87
C CYS A 80 -5.73 17.70 -21.16
N VAL A 81 -6.54 16.64 -21.15
CA VAL A 81 -7.39 16.27 -22.29
C VAL A 81 -8.46 17.34 -22.55
N PHE A 82 -9.11 17.87 -21.51
CA PHE A 82 -10.05 18.98 -21.67
C PHE A 82 -9.36 20.23 -22.23
N ALA A 83 -8.20 20.60 -21.70
CA ALA A 83 -7.43 21.74 -22.19
C ALA A 83 -7.05 21.60 -23.67
N TRP A 84 -6.65 20.40 -24.09
CA TRP A 84 -6.37 20.09 -25.48
C TRP A 84 -7.63 20.19 -26.36
N GLN A 85 -8.75 19.60 -25.94
CA GLN A 85 -10.01 19.67 -26.70
C GLN A 85 -10.50 21.11 -26.89
N LEU A 86 -10.38 21.94 -25.85
CA LEU A 86 -10.73 23.36 -25.92
C LEU A 86 -9.86 24.12 -26.91
N GLU A 87 -8.57 23.81 -26.95
CA GLU A 87 -7.62 24.39 -27.88
C GLU A 87 -7.96 24.05 -29.33
N VAL A 88 -8.27 22.77 -29.59
CA VAL A 88 -8.70 22.29 -30.92
C VAL A 88 -9.97 23.00 -31.37
N GLN A 89 -10.98 23.08 -30.49
CA GLN A 89 -12.22 23.78 -30.80
C GLN A 89 -11.98 25.28 -31.08
N ARG A 90 -11.11 25.95 -30.31
CA ARG A 90 -10.74 27.35 -30.57
C ARG A 90 -10.10 27.51 -31.95
N LEU A 91 -9.13 26.66 -32.28
CA LEU A 91 -8.43 26.68 -33.57
C LEU A 91 -9.37 26.43 -34.76
N GLU A 92 -10.34 25.52 -34.62
CA GLU A 92 -11.36 25.28 -35.65
C GLU A 92 -12.23 26.52 -35.91
N VAL A 93 -12.64 27.23 -34.85
CA VAL A 93 -13.45 28.45 -35.01
C VAL A 93 -12.62 29.57 -35.64
N VAL A 94 -11.34 29.71 -35.28
CA VAL A 94 -10.42 30.67 -35.92
C VAL A 94 -10.24 30.34 -37.40
N ARG A 95 -10.04 29.06 -37.76
CA ARG A 95 -9.85 28.63 -39.16
C ARG A 95 -11.06 28.92 -40.05
N ARG A 96 -12.27 28.94 -39.49
CA ARG A 96 -13.51 29.25 -40.22
C ARG A 96 -13.75 30.75 -40.43
N LYS A 97 -13.03 31.63 -39.74
CA LYS A 97 -13.13 33.08 -39.93
C LYS A 97 -12.18 33.55 -41.04
N VAL A 98 -12.67 34.46 -41.88
CA VAL A 98 -11.86 35.10 -42.96
C VAL A 98 -10.75 35.97 -42.35
N ASP A 99 -11.02 36.58 -41.19
CA ASP A 99 -10.06 37.36 -40.44
C ASP A 99 -9.44 36.50 -39.33
N ARG A 100 -8.17 36.11 -39.52
CA ARG A 100 -7.44 35.25 -38.58
C ARG A 100 -7.01 35.98 -37.31
N ASP A 101 -7.10 37.31 -37.28
CA ASP A 101 -6.73 38.12 -36.11
C ASP A 101 -7.95 38.52 -35.24
N ALA A 102 -9.16 38.15 -35.66
CA ALA A 102 -10.38 38.46 -34.93
C ALA A 102 -10.65 37.45 -33.79
N ASN A 103 -10.54 37.91 -32.53
CA ASN A 103 -10.75 37.11 -31.31
C ASN A 103 -11.93 36.14 -31.41
N THR A 104 -11.69 34.90 -30.99
CA THR A 104 -12.65 33.79 -31.06
C THR A 104 -13.79 33.99 -30.06
N SER A 105 -15.04 34.03 -30.53
CA SER A 105 -16.22 34.10 -29.65
C SER A 105 -16.58 32.69 -29.22
N LEU A 106 -15.96 32.21 -28.15
CA LEU A 106 -16.25 30.92 -27.53
C LEU A 106 -16.83 31.20 -26.13
N SER A 107 -17.85 30.43 -25.74
CA SER A 107 -18.53 30.67 -24.47
C SER A 107 -17.61 30.40 -23.28
N PHE A 108 -17.65 31.27 -22.28
CA PHE A 108 -16.86 31.15 -21.05
C PHE A 108 -17.09 29.84 -20.29
N LEU A 109 -18.27 29.24 -20.45
CA LEU A 109 -18.64 27.96 -19.81
C LEU A 109 -17.73 26.81 -20.21
N TRP A 110 -17.07 26.89 -21.37
CA TRP A 110 -16.16 25.86 -21.84
C TRP A 110 -14.89 25.73 -20.99
N LEU A 111 -14.48 26.77 -20.26
CA LEU A 111 -13.31 26.71 -19.37
C LEU A 111 -13.63 26.09 -18.01
N VAL A 112 -14.90 26.09 -17.61
CA VAL A 112 -15.31 25.60 -16.28
C VAL A 112 -14.89 24.15 -16.03
N PRO A 113 -15.09 23.19 -16.96
CA PRO A 113 -14.70 21.79 -16.74
C PRO A 113 -13.21 21.61 -16.45
N GLN A 114 -12.32 22.26 -17.22
CA GLN A 114 -10.87 22.13 -17.00
C GLN A 114 -10.44 22.70 -15.64
N PHE A 115 -11.00 23.84 -15.21
CA PHE A 115 -10.68 24.43 -13.90
C PHE A 115 -11.26 23.61 -12.73
N CYS A 116 -12.45 23.04 -12.88
CA CYS A 116 -13.02 22.12 -11.91
C CYS A 116 -12.12 20.90 -11.71
N VAL A 117 -11.73 20.23 -12.79
CA VAL A 117 -10.91 19.02 -12.72
C VAL A 117 -9.49 19.34 -12.21
N LEU A 118 -8.93 20.50 -12.60
CA LEU A 118 -7.67 20.99 -12.05
C LEU A 118 -7.73 21.16 -10.53
N GLY A 119 -8.82 21.75 -10.01
CA GLY A 119 -9.05 21.88 -8.57
C GLY A 119 -9.17 20.53 -7.87
N CYS A 120 -9.88 19.57 -8.48
CA CYS A 120 -9.97 18.20 -7.97
C CYS A 120 -8.60 17.53 -7.87
N MET A 121 -7.78 17.67 -8.92
CA MET A 121 -6.41 17.18 -8.95
C MET A 121 -5.59 17.77 -7.81
N GLU A 122 -5.58 19.11 -7.66
CA GLU A 122 -4.80 19.81 -6.63
C GLU A 122 -5.21 19.39 -5.23
N GLY A 123 -6.51 19.23 -4.96
CA GLY A 123 -7.00 18.80 -3.65
C GLY A 123 -6.58 17.37 -3.30
N LEU A 124 -6.92 16.41 -4.19
CA LEU A 124 -6.66 14.98 -3.95
C LEU A 124 -5.17 14.65 -3.89
N THR A 125 -4.36 15.24 -4.78
CA THR A 125 -2.92 14.97 -4.79
C THR A 125 -2.21 15.60 -3.61
N ARG A 126 -2.57 16.83 -3.22
CA ARG A 126 -1.98 17.50 -2.04
C ARG A 126 -2.31 16.76 -0.74
N GLU A 127 -3.58 16.48 -0.47
CA GLU A 127 -3.98 15.80 0.77
C GLU A 127 -3.37 14.38 0.83
N GLY A 128 -3.42 13.63 -0.27
CA GLY A 128 -2.85 12.29 -0.33
C GLY A 128 -1.34 12.27 -0.13
N LEU A 129 -0.60 13.25 -0.69
CA LEU A 129 0.84 13.32 -0.47
C LEU A 129 1.22 13.75 0.95
N LEU A 130 0.43 14.64 1.57
CA LEU A 130 0.66 15.06 2.95
C LEU A 130 0.47 13.88 3.91
N GLU A 131 -0.62 13.13 3.76
CA GLU A 131 -0.87 11.91 4.53
C GLU A 131 0.24 10.88 4.32
N PHE A 132 0.69 10.70 3.06
CA PHE A 132 1.81 9.82 2.76
C PHE A 132 3.12 10.30 3.42
N TYR A 133 3.42 11.60 3.40
CA TYR A 133 4.60 12.18 4.06
C TYR A 133 4.58 11.93 5.57
N GLU A 134 3.45 12.21 6.21
CA GLU A 134 3.25 12.01 7.64
C GLU A 134 3.32 10.54 8.05
N SER A 135 2.88 9.62 7.18
CA SER A 135 2.96 8.17 7.44
C SER A 135 4.38 7.62 7.41
N GLN A 136 5.29 8.28 6.69
CA GLN A 136 6.64 7.78 6.40
C GLN A 136 7.71 8.39 7.31
N ILE A 137 7.39 9.50 7.98
CA ILE A 137 8.29 10.18 8.90
C ILE A 137 7.93 9.79 10.32
N ASN A 138 8.90 9.29 11.08
CA ASN A 138 8.69 8.88 12.46
C ASN A 138 8.86 10.03 13.47
N ASP A 139 9.58 11.09 13.10
CA ASP A 139 9.82 12.25 13.96
C ASP A 139 8.66 13.27 13.85
N GLU A 140 7.96 13.50 14.95
CA GLU A 140 6.84 14.46 15.04
C GLU A 140 7.26 15.88 14.66
N ARG A 141 8.50 16.29 14.93
CA ARG A 141 9.00 17.62 14.56
C ARG A 141 9.17 17.79 13.06
N LEU A 142 9.43 16.71 12.34
CA LEU A 142 9.56 16.73 10.89
C LEU A 142 8.20 16.66 10.20
N LYS A 143 7.19 16.03 10.83
CA LYS A 143 5.82 16.01 10.31
C LYS A 143 5.22 17.40 10.14
N SER A 144 5.49 18.32 11.07
CA SER A 144 4.96 19.70 11.00
C SER A 144 5.46 20.49 9.79
N TYR A 145 6.56 20.07 9.15
CA TYR A 145 7.11 20.71 7.94
C TYR A 145 6.57 20.11 6.63
N GLY A 146 5.60 19.18 6.69
CA GLY A 146 5.07 18.51 5.50
C GLY A 146 4.47 19.46 4.47
N GLU A 147 3.65 20.42 4.91
CA GLU A 147 3.04 21.43 4.03
C GLU A 147 4.09 22.32 3.34
N ASP A 148 5.08 22.80 4.10
CA ASP A 148 6.17 23.63 3.56
C ASP A 148 7.02 22.84 2.55
N TYR A 149 7.28 21.57 2.85
CA TYR A 149 8.02 20.69 1.95
C TYR A 149 7.25 20.43 0.65
N LEU A 150 5.94 20.20 0.72
CA LEU A 150 5.10 20.05 -0.46
C LEU A 150 5.09 21.33 -1.31
N GLU A 151 5.01 22.50 -0.70
CA GLU A 151 5.06 23.77 -1.43
C GLU A 151 6.43 23.99 -2.09
N PHE A 152 7.52 23.57 -1.43
CA PHE A 152 8.85 23.59 -2.03
C PHE A 152 8.94 22.69 -3.27
N VAL A 153 8.48 21.43 -3.18
CA VAL A 153 8.47 20.51 -4.33
C VAL A 153 7.55 21.02 -5.44
N MET A 154 6.44 21.65 -5.09
CA MET A 154 5.59 22.36 -6.04
C MET A 154 6.37 23.47 -6.73
N GLY A 155 7.10 24.32 -6.00
CA GLY A 155 7.97 25.34 -6.57
C GLY A 155 8.95 24.78 -7.59
N VAL A 156 9.63 23.68 -7.26
CA VAL A 156 10.59 23.01 -8.17
C VAL A 156 9.89 22.52 -9.45
N GLY A 157 8.74 21.87 -9.34
CA GLY A 157 7.97 21.40 -10.50
C GLY A 157 7.54 22.54 -11.44
N LYS A 158 7.16 23.70 -10.89
CA LYS A 158 6.83 24.90 -11.66
C LYS A 158 8.06 25.42 -12.43
N LEU A 159 9.24 25.46 -11.80
CA LEU A 159 10.49 25.87 -12.45
C LEU A 159 10.91 24.93 -13.58
N ILE A 160 10.71 23.62 -13.39
CA ILE A 160 10.96 22.62 -14.44
C ILE A 160 10.01 22.86 -15.62
N ASN A 161 8.72 23.13 -15.37
CA ASN A 161 7.77 23.42 -16.44
C ASN A 161 8.18 24.65 -17.25
N ILE A 162 8.56 25.74 -16.57
CA ILE A 162 9.07 26.96 -17.21
C ILE A 162 10.30 26.64 -18.08
N SER A 163 11.22 25.84 -17.57
CA SER A 163 12.43 25.44 -18.32
C SER A 163 12.09 24.65 -19.59
N ILE A 164 11.13 23.71 -19.50
CA ILE A 164 10.65 22.95 -20.66
C ILE A 164 10.08 23.89 -21.73
N ILE A 165 9.26 24.86 -21.31
CA ILE A 165 8.65 25.84 -22.22
C ILE A 165 9.73 26.69 -22.90
N LEU A 166 10.73 27.16 -22.15
CA LEU A 166 11.84 27.96 -22.69
C LEU A 166 12.68 27.17 -23.71
N ILE A 167 12.93 25.89 -23.46
CA ILE A 167 13.64 25.02 -24.40
C ILE A 167 12.82 24.83 -25.69
N ILE A 168 11.51 24.61 -25.57
CA ILE A 168 10.61 24.48 -26.71
C ILE A 168 10.56 25.80 -27.50
N GLN A 169 10.53 26.94 -26.82
CA GLN A 169 10.55 28.28 -27.45
C GLN A 169 11.85 28.54 -28.23
N SER A 170 12.98 28.03 -27.76
CA SER A 170 14.28 28.17 -28.44
C SER A 170 14.33 27.44 -29.79
N GLN A 171 13.48 26.44 -30.00
CA GLN A 171 13.33 25.76 -31.28
C GLN A 171 12.48 26.65 -32.22
N LYS A 172 13.14 27.29 -33.19
CA LYS A 172 12.61 28.31 -34.14
C LYS A 172 11.30 27.98 -34.90
N GLU A 173 10.73 26.79 -34.76
CA GLU A 173 9.53 26.34 -35.50
C GLU A 173 8.27 26.13 -34.64
N TRP A 174 8.31 26.43 -33.34
CA TRP A 174 7.17 26.15 -32.43
C TRP A 174 6.31 27.37 -32.06
N PHE A 175 6.91 28.55 -31.92
CA PHE A 175 6.21 29.81 -31.66
C PHE A 175 6.32 30.73 -32.89
N GLY A 176 5.22 30.86 -33.64
CA GLY A 176 5.10 31.86 -34.70
C GLY A 176 5.00 33.29 -34.16
N ARG A 177 4.99 34.30 -35.04
CA ARG A 177 4.96 35.73 -34.65
C ARG A 177 3.65 36.17 -33.96
N THR A 178 2.57 35.38 -34.05
CA THR A 178 1.28 35.61 -33.39
C THR A 178 0.82 34.35 -32.63
N ILE A 179 0.02 34.51 -31.56
CA ILE A 179 -0.50 33.39 -30.75
C ILE A 179 -1.32 32.39 -31.58
N ASN A 180 -2.03 32.87 -32.61
CA ASN A 180 -2.76 32.02 -33.55
C ASN A 180 -1.86 31.17 -34.48
N ASP A 181 -0.59 31.55 -34.59
CA ASP A 181 0.45 30.83 -35.35
C ASP A 181 1.33 29.97 -34.40
N SER A 182 1.25 30.24 -33.11
CA SER A 182 1.88 29.44 -32.06
C SER A 182 1.08 28.17 -31.80
N ARG A 183 1.75 27.02 -31.89
CA ARG A 183 1.09 25.71 -31.85
C ARG A 183 0.85 25.26 -30.41
N LEU A 184 0.07 26.03 -29.66
CA LEU A 184 -0.27 25.75 -28.25
C LEU A 184 -0.97 24.39 -28.09
N ASP A 185 -1.72 23.96 -29.11
CA ASP A 185 -2.26 22.61 -29.27
C ASP A 185 -1.19 21.52 -29.08
N LYS A 186 -0.02 21.66 -29.71
CA LYS A 186 1.07 20.69 -29.58
C LYS A 186 1.66 20.64 -28.17
N TYR A 187 1.68 21.76 -27.45
CA TYR A 187 2.14 21.78 -26.07
C TYR A 187 1.17 20.98 -25.17
N TYR A 188 -0.14 21.16 -25.33
CA TYR A 188 -1.12 20.38 -24.58
C TYR A 188 -1.09 18.90 -24.92
N VAL A 189 -0.88 18.53 -26.19
CA VAL A 189 -0.69 17.13 -26.58
C VAL A 189 0.55 16.51 -25.91
N ILE A 190 1.68 17.22 -25.89
CA ILE A 190 2.88 16.77 -25.15
C ILE A 190 2.55 16.60 -23.66
N LEU A 191 1.84 17.56 -23.08
CA LEU A 191 1.46 17.52 -21.67
C LEU A 191 0.59 16.30 -21.36
N VAL A 192 -0.37 15.96 -22.24
CA VAL A 192 -1.18 14.72 -22.14
C VAL A 192 -0.29 13.47 -22.14
N TYR A 193 0.69 13.38 -23.04
CA TYR A 193 1.62 12.24 -23.06
C TYR A 193 2.47 12.15 -21.79
N ILE A 194 2.96 13.28 -21.28
CA ILE A 194 3.72 13.32 -20.01
C ILE A 194 2.83 12.86 -18.84
N CYS A 195 1.58 13.33 -18.78
CA CYS A 195 0.62 12.91 -17.75
C CYS A 195 0.32 11.42 -17.82
N LEU A 196 0.08 10.91 -19.02
CA LEU A 196 -0.21 9.50 -19.25
C LEU A 196 0.97 8.62 -18.84
N ALA A 197 2.19 8.98 -19.25
CA ALA A 197 3.40 8.28 -18.84
C ALA A 197 3.57 8.30 -17.31
N ASN A 198 3.35 9.46 -16.67
CA ASN A 198 3.44 9.60 -15.23
C ASN A 198 2.41 8.71 -14.49
N PHE A 199 1.17 8.68 -14.99
CA PHE A 199 0.11 7.84 -14.44
C PHE A 199 0.43 6.34 -14.58
N ILE A 200 0.96 5.91 -15.73
CA ILE A 200 1.38 4.51 -15.94
C ILE A 200 2.53 4.15 -14.98
N ILE A 201 3.55 5.01 -14.87
CA ILE A 201 4.67 4.80 -13.93
C ILE A 201 4.15 4.67 -12.50
N TYR A 202 3.23 5.55 -12.10
CA TYR A 202 2.59 5.50 -10.78
C TYR A 202 1.84 4.18 -10.55
N CYS A 203 1.03 3.74 -11.51
CA CYS A 203 0.34 2.45 -11.45
C CYS A 203 1.33 1.27 -11.35
N CYS A 204 2.39 1.26 -12.15
CA CYS A 204 3.42 0.23 -12.08
C CYS A 204 4.09 0.19 -10.70
N VAL A 205 4.46 1.35 -10.15
CA VAL A 205 5.09 1.46 -8.84
C VAL A 205 4.15 0.98 -7.74
N THR A 206 2.89 1.42 -7.74
CA THR A 206 1.91 1.02 -6.73
C THR A 206 1.58 -0.47 -6.78
N LEU A 207 1.44 -1.04 -7.98
CA LEU A 207 1.24 -2.49 -8.17
C LEU A 207 2.46 -3.29 -7.71
N TRP A 208 3.66 -2.82 -8.02
CA TRP A 208 4.91 -3.46 -7.58
C TRP A 208 5.03 -3.47 -6.04
N PHE A 209 4.71 -2.35 -5.38
CA PHE A 209 4.67 -2.27 -3.92
C PHE A 209 3.60 -3.18 -3.30
N TYR A 210 2.41 -3.27 -3.91
CA TYR A 210 1.34 -4.13 -3.41
C TYR A 210 1.76 -5.62 -3.46
N LYS A 211 2.35 -6.03 -4.58
CA LYS A 211 2.86 -7.40 -4.77
C LYS A 211 3.96 -7.75 -3.77
N HIS A 212 4.87 -6.81 -3.47
CA HIS A 212 5.92 -7.04 -2.46
C HIS A 212 5.36 -7.12 -1.03
N ALA A 213 4.35 -6.31 -0.69
CA ALA A 213 3.74 -6.34 0.63
C ALA A 213 3.03 -7.68 0.90
N GLU A 214 2.34 -8.23 -0.10
CA GLU A 214 1.67 -9.53 -0.02
C GLU A 214 2.68 -10.68 0.19
N GLN A 215 3.84 -10.62 -0.45
CA GLN A 215 4.92 -11.60 -0.27
C GLN A 215 5.51 -11.58 1.14
N ILE A 216 5.77 -10.39 1.69
CA ILE A 216 6.31 -10.24 3.06
C ILE A 216 5.29 -10.73 4.09
N GLN A 217 4.01 -10.45 3.88
CA GLN A 217 2.95 -10.86 4.79
C GLN A 217 2.66 -12.36 4.73
N GLY A 218 2.73 -12.97 3.54
CA GLY A 218 2.66 -14.42 3.35
C GLY A 218 3.85 -15.15 4.00
N GLN A 219 5.06 -14.59 3.90
CA GLN A 219 6.25 -15.17 4.51
C GLN A 219 6.26 -15.03 6.03
N ALA A 220 5.84 -13.86 6.57
CA ALA A 220 5.70 -13.66 8.01
C ALA A 220 4.61 -14.55 8.63
N ASN A 221 3.49 -14.78 7.94
CA ASN A 221 2.48 -15.76 8.39
C ASN A 221 3.01 -17.19 8.34
N GLY A 222 3.78 -17.55 7.31
CA GLY A 222 4.42 -18.85 7.21
C GLY A 222 5.41 -19.10 8.35
N ASP A 223 6.31 -18.15 8.61
CA ASP A 223 7.28 -18.22 9.70
C ASP A 223 6.60 -18.25 11.09
N SER A 224 5.49 -17.54 11.25
CA SER A 224 4.70 -17.55 12.49
C SER A 224 4.01 -18.89 12.71
N GLN A 225 3.37 -19.45 11.69
CA GLN A 225 2.76 -20.78 11.75
C GLN A 225 3.80 -21.87 12.01
N GLN A 226 4.96 -21.79 11.37
CA GLN A 226 6.05 -22.75 11.56
C GLN A 226 6.65 -22.68 12.97
N ASN A 227 6.83 -21.48 13.53
CA ASN A 227 7.24 -21.33 14.93
C ASN A 227 6.19 -21.85 15.91
N GLN A 228 4.90 -21.68 15.61
CA GLN A 228 3.82 -22.22 16.44
C GLN A 228 3.78 -23.75 16.43
N GLN A 229 4.00 -24.37 15.28
CA GLN A 229 4.13 -25.83 15.14
C GLN A 229 5.36 -26.36 15.89
N LEU A 230 6.50 -25.69 15.79
CA LEU A 230 7.72 -26.06 16.52
C LEU A 230 7.54 -25.98 18.05
N LEU A 231 6.82 -24.98 18.53
CA LEU A 231 6.49 -24.85 19.96
C LEU A 231 5.57 -25.99 20.43
N ALA A 232 4.56 -26.35 19.66
CA ALA A 232 3.65 -27.46 19.99
C ALA A 232 4.39 -28.82 20.02
N ILE A 233 5.33 -29.05 19.10
CA ILE A 233 6.16 -30.27 19.10
C ILE A 233 7.08 -30.32 20.32
N ASN A 234 7.74 -29.21 20.65
CA ASN A 234 8.62 -29.15 21.83
C ASN A 234 7.84 -29.39 23.13
N ASP A 235 6.63 -28.82 23.25
CA ASP A 235 5.76 -29.01 24.42
C ASP A 235 5.34 -30.48 24.57
N TYR A 236 4.91 -31.10 23.48
CA TYR A 236 4.56 -32.53 23.45
C TYR A 236 5.75 -33.43 23.82
N GLN A 237 6.94 -33.15 23.29
CA GLN A 237 8.16 -33.89 23.63
C GLN A 237 8.55 -33.71 25.09
N GLN A 238 8.27 -32.55 25.69
CA GLN A 238 8.57 -32.27 27.09
C GLN A 238 7.63 -33.02 28.02
N ASP A 239 6.32 -33.03 27.74
CA ASP A 239 5.34 -33.81 28.49
C ASP A 239 5.64 -35.31 28.43
N HIS A 240 5.92 -35.84 27.24
CA HIS A 240 6.26 -37.25 27.10
C HIS A 240 7.57 -37.62 27.82
N ARG A 241 8.55 -36.70 27.87
CA ARG A 241 9.80 -36.89 28.63
C ARG A 241 9.56 -36.85 30.14
N LEU A 242 8.58 -36.10 30.63
CA LEU A 242 8.18 -36.08 32.04
C LEU A 242 7.47 -37.39 32.43
N VAL A 243 6.56 -37.89 31.60
CA VAL A 243 5.85 -39.17 31.84
C VAL A 243 6.82 -40.35 31.88
N VAL A 244 7.76 -40.44 30.92
CA VAL A 244 8.78 -41.51 30.89
C VAL A 244 9.72 -41.43 32.10
N ARG A 245 10.00 -40.22 32.61
CA ARG A 245 10.81 -40.02 33.82
C ARG A 245 10.07 -40.44 35.08
N ASP A 246 8.75 -40.22 35.16
CA ASP A 246 7.95 -40.69 36.29
C ASP A 246 7.79 -42.22 36.26
N GLU A 247 7.58 -42.82 35.09
CA GLU A 247 7.55 -44.29 34.97
C GLU A 247 8.89 -44.94 35.34
N SER A 248 10.02 -44.28 35.05
CA SER A 248 11.34 -44.76 35.49
C SER A 248 11.55 -44.70 37.01
N HIS A 249 10.68 -44.00 37.76
CA HIS A 249 10.71 -43.92 39.23
C HIS A 249 9.61 -44.74 39.93
N VAL A 250 8.70 -45.38 39.19
CA VAL A 250 7.58 -46.16 39.75
C VAL A 250 7.92 -47.65 39.94
N HIS A 251 9.11 -48.09 39.51
CA HIS A 251 9.64 -49.43 39.80
C HIS A 251 10.58 -49.47 41.02
N ASP A 252 10.20 -48.82 42.12
CA ASP A 252 10.69 -49.19 43.46
C ASP A 252 9.47 -49.51 44.34
N HIS A 253 9.07 -50.79 44.33
CA HIS A 253 8.06 -51.33 45.25
C HIS A 253 8.51 -51.12 46.72
N PRO A 254 7.61 -50.69 47.64
CA PRO A 254 7.93 -50.71 49.06
C PRO A 254 7.87 -52.17 49.54
N LEU A 255 9.04 -52.78 49.76
CA LEU A 255 9.13 -54.03 50.50
C LEU A 255 8.71 -53.77 51.95
N VAL A 256 7.48 -54.17 52.26
CA VAL A 256 7.03 -54.42 53.63
C VAL A 256 7.88 -55.57 54.17
N LEU A 257 8.88 -55.25 54.99
CA LEU A 257 9.59 -56.22 55.80
C LEU A 257 9.33 -55.93 57.28
N VAL A 258 8.79 -56.98 57.90
CA VAL A 258 8.49 -57.13 59.31
C VAL A 258 9.70 -56.80 60.17
N LYS A 259 9.42 -56.16 61.30
CA LYS A 259 10.33 -55.77 62.39
C LYS A 259 11.00 -57.00 63.00
N ASP A 260 12.34 -56.98 63.10
CA ASP A 260 13.09 -57.79 64.06
C ASP A 260 14.27 -56.99 64.62
N ASP A 261 14.40 -57.00 65.94
CA ASP A 261 15.36 -56.21 66.73
C ASP A 261 16.69 -56.96 66.87
N SER A 262 17.80 -56.49 66.29
CA SER A 262 19.15 -56.69 66.89
C SER A 262 20.26 -55.90 66.19
N GLN A 263 21.10 -55.32 67.05
CA GLN A 263 22.39 -54.63 66.89
C GLN A 263 23.42 -55.13 65.84
N HIS A 264 24.30 -54.18 65.46
CA HIS A 264 25.71 -54.22 64.98
C HIS A 264 26.06 -54.05 63.49
N ASP A 265 26.75 -52.92 63.23
CA ASP A 265 28.00 -52.69 62.47
C ASP A 265 28.28 -53.24 61.05
N HIS A 266 28.74 -52.28 60.22
CA HIS A 266 29.66 -52.35 59.05
C HIS A 266 29.24 -53.12 57.77
N GLN A 267 29.21 -52.46 56.61
CA GLN A 267 30.35 -52.23 55.70
C GLN A 267 29.89 -51.99 54.23
N LEU A 268 30.51 -50.99 53.57
CA LEU A 268 30.46 -50.75 52.12
C LEU A 268 31.01 -51.94 51.33
N VAL A 269 30.31 -52.40 50.28
CA VAL A 269 30.91 -53.13 49.15
C VAL A 269 30.21 -52.77 47.85
N ILE A 270 30.97 -52.22 46.92
CA ILE A 270 30.64 -52.04 45.49
C ILE A 270 30.77 -53.40 44.80
N LYS A 271 29.80 -53.77 43.96
CA LYS A 271 30.05 -54.71 42.85
C LYS A 271 29.09 -54.48 41.68
N ASP A 272 29.64 -53.89 40.62
CA ASP A 272 29.24 -54.09 39.23
C ASP A 272 29.54 -55.56 38.84
N ASP A 273 28.59 -56.24 38.19
CA ASP A 273 28.78 -56.68 36.80
C ASP A 273 27.54 -57.42 36.27
N SER A 274 26.83 -56.70 35.40
CA SER A 274 26.36 -57.11 34.08
C SER A 274 26.12 -58.62 33.75
N GLN A 275 24.83 -58.88 33.47
CA GLN A 275 24.26 -59.62 32.32
C GLN A 275 23.91 -61.13 32.37
N GLN A 276 22.61 -61.33 32.07
CA GLN A 276 21.96 -62.34 31.21
C GLN A 276 21.36 -63.64 31.80
N ASN A 277 20.02 -63.63 31.93
CA ASN A 277 19.08 -64.49 31.15
C ASN A 277 17.63 -64.15 31.57
N HIS A 278 16.86 -63.45 30.73
CA HIS A 278 15.85 -63.95 29.78
C HIS A 278 14.64 -64.65 30.41
N GLN A 279 13.47 -64.00 30.34
CA GLN A 279 12.23 -64.65 29.90
C GLN A 279 11.17 -63.61 29.44
N SER A 280 11.04 -63.46 28.11
CA SER A 280 9.82 -63.28 27.30
C SER A 280 8.67 -62.35 27.76
N LEU A 281 8.46 -61.22 27.04
CA LEU A 281 7.12 -60.71 26.72
C LEU A 281 7.11 -59.91 25.38
N SER A 282 6.37 -60.47 24.42
CA SER A 282 5.75 -59.88 23.21
C SER A 282 6.57 -59.01 22.24
N ASP A 283 7.10 -59.67 21.19
CA ASP A 283 7.56 -59.04 19.95
C ASP A 283 6.41 -58.48 19.06
N GLU A 284 5.13 -58.69 19.44
CA GLU A 284 3.97 -58.20 18.66
C GLU A 284 3.64 -56.73 18.91
N GLU A 285 3.71 -56.24 20.16
CA GLU A 285 3.41 -54.83 20.49
C GLU A 285 4.50 -53.88 19.97
N SER A 286 5.76 -54.35 19.92
CA SER A 286 6.87 -53.56 19.39
C SER A 286 6.79 -53.37 17.87
N GLN A 287 6.23 -54.34 17.14
CA GLN A 287 6.02 -54.21 15.69
C GLN A 287 4.80 -53.35 15.36
N GLU A 288 3.76 -53.38 16.19
CA GLU A 288 2.60 -52.50 16.02
C GLU A 288 2.99 -51.02 16.21
N TYR A 289 3.76 -50.70 17.26
CA TYR A 289 4.32 -49.35 17.48
C TYR A 289 5.26 -48.89 16.37
N LEU A 290 6.15 -49.75 15.87
CA LEU A 290 7.05 -49.40 14.77
C LEU A 290 6.32 -49.25 13.43
N SER A 291 5.23 -49.99 13.21
CA SER A 291 4.38 -49.83 12.01
C SER A 291 3.54 -48.55 12.05
N PHE A 292 3.07 -48.15 13.24
CA PHE A 292 2.35 -46.89 13.46
C PHE A 292 3.24 -45.65 13.29
N LEU A 293 4.52 -45.74 13.68
CA LEU A 293 5.52 -44.68 13.48
C LEU A 293 6.02 -44.59 12.02
N ALA A 294 5.86 -45.65 11.21
CA ALA A 294 6.35 -45.71 9.83
C ALA A 294 5.35 -45.17 8.80
N ASN A 295 4.09 -44.92 9.17
CA ASN A 295 3.05 -44.44 8.25
C ASN A 295 2.67 -42.97 8.51
N PRO A 296 3.07 -42.01 7.66
CA PRO A 296 2.79 -40.59 7.87
C PRO A 296 1.30 -40.22 7.76
N GLU A 297 0.47 -41.01 7.06
CA GLU A 297 -0.98 -40.76 6.97
C GLU A 297 -1.71 -41.07 8.29
N SER A 298 -1.32 -42.10 9.04
CA SER A 298 -1.97 -42.44 10.32
C SER A 298 -1.64 -41.46 11.45
N GLN A 299 -0.45 -40.84 11.40
CA GLN A 299 -0.09 -39.76 12.33
C GLN A 299 -0.89 -38.49 12.04
N GLN A 300 -1.18 -38.22 10.78
CA GLN A 300 -1.97 -37.06 10.36
C GLN A 300 -3.43 -37.17 10.79
N ASP A 301 -4.01 -38.37 10.71
CA ASP A 301 -5.38 -38.64 11.20
C ASP A 301 -5.48 -38.54 12.72
N HIS A 302 -4.48 -39.04 13.47
CA HIS A 302 -4.45 -38.91 14.93
C HIS A 302 -4.25 -37.45 15.39
N LEU A 303 -3.41 -36.69 14.68
CA LEU A 303 -3.25 -35.24 14.90
C LEU A 303 -4.53 -34.47 14.57
N SER A 304 -5.21 -34.82 13.48
CA SER A 304 -6.48 -34.20 13.08
C SER A 304 -7.59 -34.47 14.09
N TYR A 305 -7.68 -35.70 14.62
CA TYR A 305 -8.61 -36.06 15.69
C TYR A 305 -8.30 -35.33 17.01
N TYR A 306 -7.02 -35.23 17.38
CA TYR A 306 -6.60 -34.53 18.59
C TYR A 306 -6.90 -33.01 18.51
N ILE A 307 -6.62 -32.40 17.35
CA ILE A 307 -6.95 -30.99 17.08
C ILE A 307 -8.47 -30.78 17.14
N SER A 308 -9.27 -31.66 16.52
CA SER A 308 -10.73 -31.57 16.53
C SER A 308 -11.34 -31.71 17.93
N SER A 309 -10.76 -32.54 18.81
CA SER A 309 -11.22 -32.68 20.20
C SER A 309 -10.94 -31.42 21.03
N LYS A 310 -9.75 -30.82 20.88
CA LYS A 310 -9.35 -29.60 21.58
C LYS A 310 -10.11 -28.36 21.10
N THR A 311 -10.52 -28.30 19.83
CA THR A 311 -11.38 -27.22 19.33
C THR A 311 -12.82 -27.33 19.84
N SER A 312 -13.35 -28.54 20.02
CA SER A 312 -14.68 -28.77 20.60
C SER A 312 -14.74 -28.35 22.07
N ASP A 313 -13.67 -28.57 22.84
CA ASP A 313 -13.58 -28.14 24.23
C ASP A 313 -13.43 -26.60 24.38
N ALA A 314 -12.90 -25.93 23.35
CA ALA A 314 -12.76 -24.47 23.32
C ALA A 314 -14.08 -23.75 22.98
N GLU A 315 -14.90 -24.30 22.06
CA GLU A 315 -16.24 -23.78 21.76
C GLU A 315 -17.21 -23.94 22.94
N GLN A 316 -17.13 -25.05 23.67
CA GLN A 316 -17.99 -25.29 24.84
C GLN A 316 -17.67 -24.38 26.05
N SER A 317 -16.48 -23.76 26.05
CA SER A 317 -16.04 -22.79 27.07
C SER A 317 -16.47 -21.35 26.76
N GLN A 318 -16.77 -21.02 25.49
CA GLN A 318 -17.28 -19.70 25.09
C GLN A 318 -18.79 -19.52 25.30
N ASP A 319 -19.59 -20.59 25.23
CA ASP A 319 -21.04 -20.54 25.49
C ASP A 319 -21.39 -20.38 26.98
N HIS A 320 -20.41 -20.50 27.89
CA HIS A 320 -20.62 -20.28 29.32
C HIS A 320 -20.31 -18.84 29.80
N ILE A 321 -19.96 -17.91 28.89
CA ILE A 321 -19.69 -16.50 29.20
C ILE A 321 -20.50 -15.55 28.28
N MET A 322 -21.77 -15.87 27.99
CA MET A 322 -22.73 -14.87 27.52
C MET A 322 -23.97 -14.81 28.41
#